data_AF-A0A6V7JIW9-F1
#
_entry.id   AF-A0A6V7JIW9-F1
#
_cell.length_a   1.000
_cell.length_b   1.000
_cell.length_c   1.000
_cell.angle_alpha   90.00
_cell.angle_beta   90.00
_cell.angle_gamma   90.00
#
_symmetry.space_group_name_H-M   'P 1'
#
loop_
_entity.id
_entity.type
_entity.pdbx_description
1 polymer ?
#
loop_
_entity_poly.entity_id
_entity_poly.type
_entity_poly.pdbx_seq_one_letter_code
_entity_poly.pdbx_strand_id
1 'polypeptide(L)'
;MYTDGLLSVSLSTGVREHFASQRSPIHFYLLAYRGTYSFSTLFGDRERDYGVAHADDLLYLFPYNEFLAPDVPPSADDEKMTDILTTLWYNFAKTG
;
A
#
# COMPACT_ATOMS: atom_id res chain seq x y z
N MET A 1 -3.74 12.75 12.23
CA MET A 1 -2.74 12.76 13.33
C MET A 1 -1.76 11.60 13.22
N TYR A 2 -2.15 10.32 13.39
CA TYR A 2 -1.19 9.20 13.34
C TYR A 2 -0.53 9.01 11.97
N THR A 3 -1.31 8.97 10.88
CA THR A 3 -0.78 8.87 9.51
C THR A 3 0.19 10.00 9.18
N ASP A 4 -0.17 11.24 9.55
CA ASP A 4 0.68 12.41 9.32
C ASP A 4 2.01 12.29 10.08
N GLY A 5 1.94 11.99 11.38
CA GLY A 5 3.10 11.99 12.27
C GLY A 5 4.04 10.79 12.06
N LEU A 6 3.52 9.62 11.68
CA LEU A 6 4.33 8.41 11.51
C LEU A 6 4.82 8.22 10.08
N LEU A 7 4.09 8.70 9.07
CA LEU A 7 4.36 8.38 7.66
C LEU A 7 4.49 9.64 6.79
N SER A 8 3.43 10.44 6.68
CA SER A 8 3.33 11.46 5.63
C SER A 8 4.31 12.62 5.79
N VAL A 9 4.55 13.10 7.02
CA VAL A 9 5.48 14.20 7.27
C VAL A 9 6.92 13.78 6.98
N SER A 10 7.32 12.60 7.45
CA SER A 10 8.66 12.05 7.20
C SER A 10 8.89 11.82 5.71
N LEU A 11 7.91 11.24 5.02
CA LEU A 11 7.95 11.04 3.57
C LEU A 11 8.11 12.36 2.80
N SER A 12 7.31 13.37 3.16
CA SER A 12 7.35 14.69 2.51
C SER A 12 8.68 15.40 2.76
N THR A 13 9.23 15.27 3.97
CA THR A 13 10.52 15.86 4.35
C THR A 13 11.66 15.21 3.57
N GLY A 14 11.71 13.87 3.52
CA GLY A 14 12.75 13.14 2.79
C GLY A 14 12.80 13.49 1.31
N VAL A 15 11.65 13.71 0.67
CA VAL A 15 11.63 14.14 -0.74
C VAL A 15 12.09 15.58 -0.95
N ARG A 16 11.76 16.50 -0.04
CA ARG A 16 12.29 17.86 -0.10
C ARG A 16 13.81 17.86 0.01
N GLU A 17 14.36 17.04 0.90
CA GLU A 17 15.81 16.88 1.07
C GLU A 17 16.46 16.21 -0.15
N HIS A 18 15.80 15.21 -0.76
CA HIS A 18 16.27 14.60 -2.00
C HIS A 18 16.37 15.64 -3.12
N PHE A 19 15.36 16.50 -3.32
CA PHE A 19 15.42 17.56 -4.33
C PHE A 19 16.47 18.64 -4.05
N ALA A 20 16.90 18.81 -2.80
CA ALA A 20 17.99 19.73 -2.46
C ALA A 20 19.38 19.18 -2.85
N SER A 21 19.53 17.86 -2.99
CA SER A 21 20.82 17.18 -3.15
C SER A 21 20.97 16.32 -4.41
N GLN A 22 19.86 15.88 -5.00
CA GLN A 22 19.81 14.95 -6.12
C GLN A 22 18.82 15.42 -7.20
N ARG A 23 18.97 14.87 -8.41
CA ARG A 23 18.14 15.20 -9.58
C ARG A 23 17.44 13.98 -10.19
N SER A 24 17.58 12.79 -9.60
CA SER A 24 16.88 11.61 -10.08
C SER A 24 15.35 11.78 -9.93
N PRO A 25 14.55 11.24 -10.86
CA PRO A 25 13.10 11.27 -10.74
C PRO A 25 12.62 10.56 -9.46
N ILE A 26 11.55 11.10 -8.85
CA ILE A 26 10.85 10.48 -7.74
C ILE A 26 9.39 10.26 -8.15
N HIS A 27 8.88 9.06 -7.91
CA HIS A 27 7.49 8.69 -8.15
C HIS A 27 6.81 8.41 -6.81
N PHE A 28 5.58 8.90 -6.66
CA PHE A 28 4.73 8.65 -5.51
C PHE A 28 3.46 7.95 -5.93
N TYR A 29 3.00 7.03 -5.09
CA TYR A 29 1.63 6.56 -5.13
C TYR A 29 0.99 6.68 -3.75
N LEU A 30 -0.33 6.84 -3.74
CA LEU A 30 -1.17 6.74 -2.57
C LEU A 30 -2.16 5.62 -2.84
N LEU A 31 -2.09 4.52 -2.08
CA LEU A 31 -3.11 3.50 -2.15
C LEU A 31 -4.38 4.01 -1.45
N ALA A 32 -5.46 4.15 -2.21
CA ALA A 32 -6.79 4.52 -1.70
C ALA A 32 -7.83 3.41 -1.91
N TYR A 33 -7.42 2.26 -2.46
CA TYR A 33 -8.30 1.11 -2.66
C TYR A 33 -8.42 0.29 -1.37
N ARG A 34 -9.65 0.18 -0.86
CA ARG A 34 -9.99 -0.65 0.30
C ARG A 34 -10.47 -2.00 -0.21
N GLY A 35 -9.63 -3.03 -0.10
CA GLY A 35 -9.99 -4.38 -0.51
C GLY A 35 -10.81 -5.14 0.52
N THR A 36 -11.14 -6.39 0.17
CA THR A 36 -11.98 -7.26 1.02
C THR A 36 -11.34 -7.56 2.37
N TYR A 37 -10.02 -7.72 2.41
CA TYR A 37 -9.24 -7.91 3.63
C TYR A 37 -8.35 -6.71 3.92
N SER A 38 -8.04 -6.47 5.19
CA SER A 38 -7.11 -5.43 5.63
C SER A 38 -6.36 -5.88 6.88
N PHE A 39 -5.11 -5.45 6.99
CA PHE A 39 -4.29 -5.63 8.19
C PHE A 39 -4.87 -4.95 9.43
N SER A 40 -5.78 -3.98 9.26
CA SER A 40 -6.55 -3.44 10.39
C SER A 40 -7.34 -4.51 11.15
N THR A 41 -7.73 -5.61 10.49
CA THR A 41 -8.44 -6.73 11.16
C THR A 41 -7.53 -7.56 12.07
N LEU A 42 -6.20 -7.50 11.87
CA LEU A 42 -5.19 -8.18 12.69
C LEU A 42 -4.66 -7.27 13.80
N PHE A 43 -4.38 -6.01 13.49
CA PHE A 43 -3.69 -5.08 14.39
C PHE A 43 -4.60 -4.03 15.04
N GLY A 44 -5.83 -3.89 14.55
CA GLY A 44 -6.87 -3.04 15.11
C GLY A 44 -7.99 -3.87 15.73
N ASP A 45 -9.21 -3.69 15.23
CA ASP A 45 -10.35 -4.56 15.56
C ASP A 45 -11.03 -5.08 14.30
N ARG A 46 -11.80 -6.16 14.45
CA ARG A 46 -12.39 -6.91 13.34
C ARG A 46 -13.70 -6.31 12.83
N GLU A 47 -14.29 -5.36 13.56
CA GLU A 47 -15.65 -4.89 13.30
C GLU A 47 -15.68 -3.53 12.60
N ARG A 48 -14.70 -2.67 12.90
CA ARG A 48 -14.63 -1.33 12.35
C ARG A 48 -13.86 -1.29 11.04
N ASP A 49 -14.39 -0.53 10.10
CA ASP A 49 -13.67 -0.14 8.90
C ASP A 49 -12.83 1.11 9.17
N TYR A 50 -11.51 0.95 9.13
CA TYR A 50 -10.52 2.01 9.29
C TYR A 50 -10.06 2.62 7.95
N GLY A 51 -10.66 2.19 6.84
CA GLY A 51 -10.16 2.49 5.50
C GLY A 51 -8.91 1.68 5.18
N VAL A 52 -8.04 2.23 4.32
CA VAL A 52 -6.78 1.58 3.93
C VAL A 52 -5.77 1.72 5.07
N ALA A 53 -5.41 0.59 5.67
CA ALA A 53 -4.48 0.53 6.76
C ALA A 53 -3.03 0.45 6.26
N HIS A 54 -2.08 0.70 7.18
CA HIS A 54 -0.68 0.46 6.89
C HIS A 54 -0.44 -1.01 6.49
N ALA A 55 0.40 -1.21 5.46
CA ALA A 55 0.73 -2.49 4.85
C ALA A 55 -0.38 -3.18 4.03
N ASP A 56 -1.57 -2.58 3.86
CA ASP A 56 -2.62 -3.15 3.01
C ASP A 56 -2.19 -3.29 1.54
N ASP A 57 -1.26 -2.47 1.07
CA ASP A 57 -0.68 -2.59 -0.27
C ASP A 57 0.09 -3.90 -0.48
N LEU A 58 0.67 -4.46 0.59
CA LEU A 58 1.39 -5.74 0.53
C LEU A 58 0.47 -6.91 0.20
N LEU A 59 -0.82 -6.82 0.51
CA LEU A 59 -1.81 -7.86 0.20
C LEU A 59 -1.98 -8.07 -1.31
N TYR A 60 -1.65 -7.06 -2.12
CA TYR A 60 -1.72 -7.09 -3.59
C TYR A 60 -0.34 -7.28 -4.26
N LEU A 61 0.73 -7.43 -3.46
CA LEU A 61 2.08 -7.71 -3.95
C LEU A 61 2.54 -9.13 -3.60
N PHE A 62 2.03 -9.67 -2.50
CA PHE A 62 2.42 -10.96 -1.97
C PHE A 62 1.18 -11.79 -1.61
N PRO A 63 1.24 -13.12 -1.67
CA PRO A 63 0.09 -14.00 -1.40
C PRO A 63 -0.20 -14.13 0.11
N TYR A 64 -0.25 -13.01 0.85
CA TYR A 64 -0.50 -13.03 2.29
C TYR A 64 -1.93 -13.44 2.65
N ASN A 65 -2.91 -13.17 1.78
CA ASN A 65 -4.30 -13.57 2.02
C ASN A 65 -4.44 -15.08 2.24
N GLU A 66 -3.64 -15.91 1.56
CA GLU A 66 -3.66 -17.37 1.72
C GLU A 66 -3.33 -17.82 3.15
N PHE A 67 -2.54 -17.05 3.89
CA PHE A 67 -2.08 -17.39 5.24
C PHE A 67 -2.80 -16.59 6.33
N LEU A 68 -3.13 -15.32 6.06
CA LEU A 68 -3.69 -14.39 7.05
C LEU A 68 -5.23 -14.37 7.05
N ALA A 69 -5.83 -14.71 5.92
CA ALA A 69 -7.27 -14.61 5.70
C ALA A 69 -7.80 -15.74 4.78
N PRO A 70 -7.51 -17.03 5.07
CA PRO A 70 -7.88 -18.13 4.18
C PRO A 70 -9.40 -18.25 3.97
N ASP A 71 -10.21 -17.77 4.92
CA ASP A 71 -11.68 -17.78 4.85
C ASP A 71 -12.26 -16.53 4.14
N VAL A 72 -11.41 -15.59 3.72
CA VAL A 72 -11.81 -14.34 3.05
C VAL A 72 -11.17 -14.29 1.66
N PRO A 73 -11.79 -14.94 0.66
CA PRO A 73 -11.24 -14.95 -0.69
C PRO A 73 -11.23 -13.53 -1.28
N PRO A 74 -10.22 -13.20 -2.12
CA PRO A 74 -10.17 -11.92 -2.82
C PRO A 74 -11.39 -11.77 -3.74
N SER A 75 -11.90 -10.54 -3.83
CA SER A 75 -12.91 -10.17 -4.82
C SER A 75 -12.27 -9.97 -6.21
N ALA A 76 -13.11 -9.90 -7.25
CA ALA A 76 -12.63 -9.57 -8.60
C ALA A 76 -11.92 -8.21 -8.68
N ASP A 77 -12.34 -7.23 -7.85
CA ASP A 77 -11.67 -5.94 -7.76
C ASP A 77 -10.32 -6.02 -7.00
N ASP A 78 -10.18 -6.95 -6.05
CA ASP A 78 -8.90 -7.21 -5.37
C ASP A 78 -7.88 -7.87 -6.33
N GLU A 79 -8.34 -8.82 -7.15
CA GLU A 79 -7.52 -9.42 -8.20
C GLU A 79 -7.08 -8.36 -9.22
N LYS A 80 -8.00 -7.49 -9.63
CA LYS A 80 -7.67 -6.36 -10.50
C LYS A 80 -6.68 -5.39 -9.85
N MET A 81 -6.77 -5.15 -8.54
CA MET A 81 -5.81 -4.31 -7.83
C MET A 81 -4.43 -4.97 -7.74
N THR A 82 -4.38 -6.29 -7.59
CA THR A 82 -3.15 -7.10 -7.69
C THR A 82 -2.49 -6.90 -9.05
N ASP A 83 -3.24 -7.01 -10.15
CA ASP A 83 -2.71 -6.77 -11.49
C ASP A 83 -2.18 -5.34 -11.66
N ILE A 84 -2.93 -4.34 -11.17
CA ILE A 84 -2.52 -2.92 -11.24
C ILE A 84 -1.21 -2.68 -10.48
N LEU A 85 -1.14 -3.12 -9.21
CA LEU A 85 -0.02 -2.79 -8.34
C LEU A 85 1.24 -3.57 -8.73
N THR A 86 1.11 -4.85 -9.09
CA THR A 86 2.24 -5.64 -9.60
C THR A 86 2.76 -5.09 -10.92
N THR A 87 1.87 -4.66 -11.83
CA THR A 87 2.27 -4.00 -13.08
C THR A 87 2.97 -2.67 -12.84
N LEU A 88 2.49 -1.85 -11.89
CA LEU A 88 3.12 -0.59 -11.50
C LEU A 88 4.56 -0.82 -11.05
N TRP A 89 4.77 -1.77 -10.12
CA TRP A 89 6.10 -2.09 -9.61
C TRP A 89 7.01 -2.74 -10.66
N TYR A 90 6.46 -3.62 -11.51
CA TYR A 90 7.20 -4.19 -12.64
C TYR A 90 7.69 -3.13 -13.61
N ASN A 91 6.83 -2.18 -13.99
CA ASN A 91 7.18 -1.12 -14.92
C ASN A 91 8.27 -0.21 -14.32
N PHE A 92 8.12 0.19 -13.06
CA PHE A 92 9.13 0.98 -12.36
C PHE A 92 10.48 0.24 -12.30
N ALA A 93 10.48 -1.07 -12.01
CA ALA A 93 11.71 -1.87 -12.02
C ALA A 93 12.33 -2.00 -13.41
N LYS A 94 11.52 -2.03 -14.47
CA LYS A 94 11.98 -2.20 -15.85
C LYS A 94 12.53 -0.93 -16.46
N THR A 95 11.90 0.22 -16.22
CA THR A 95 12.17 1.46 -16.96
C THR A 95 12.42 2.69 -16.08
N GLY A 96 12.32 2.55 -14.76
CA GLY A 96 12.20 3.70 -13.86
C GLY A 96 10.85 4.40 -14.01
#